data_AF-A0A662NVA5-F1
#
_entry.id   AF-A0A662NVA5-F1
#
_cell.length_a   1.000
_cell.length_b   1.000
_cell.length_c   1.000
_cell.angle_alpha   90.00
_cell.angle_beta   90.00
_cell.angle_gamma   90.00
#
_symmetry.space_group_name_H-M   'P 1'
#
loop_
_entity.id
_entity.type
_entity.pdbx_description
1 polymer ?
#
loop_
_entity_poly.entity_id
_entity_poly.type
_entity_poly.pdbx_seq_one_letter_code
_entity_poly.pdbx_strand_id
1 'polypeptide(L)' 'MKYCFSPIGYVRTNKTDEEVRSSISGVDGEIEILEEYSRGLVGIEEFSHV' A
#
# COMPACT_ATOMS: atom_id res chain seq x y z
N MET A 1 19.99 -9.36 16.87
CA MET A 1 18.51 -9.23 16.95
C MET A 1 17.92 -9.71 15.63
N LYS A 2 16.83 -10.46 15.67
CA LYS A 2 16.10 -10.91 14.47
C LYS A 2 14.76 -10.19 14.46
N TYR A 3 14.52 -9.36 13.44
CA TYR A 3 13.26 -8.66 13.27
C TYR A 3 12.32 -9.52 12.43
N CYS A 4 11.06 -9.58 12.82
CA CYS A 4 9.98 -10.22 12.07
C CYS A 4 8.90 -9.18 11.79
N PHE A 5 8.49 -9.04 10.53
CA PHE A 5 7.44 -8.11 10.14
C PHE A 5 6.15 -8.87 9.90
N SER A 6 5.05 -8.31 10.41
CA SER A 6 3.70 -8.77 10.07
C SER A 6 3.14 -7.81 9.02
N PRO A 7 2.61 -8.32 7.89
CA PRO A 7 1.96 -7.47 6.90
C PRO A 7 0.71 -6.82 7.50
N ILE A 8 0.45 -5.57 7.15
CA ILE A 8 -0.74 -4.82 7.59
C ILE A 8 -1.79 -4.69 6.49
N GLY A 9 -1.50 -5.20 5.30
CA GLY A 9 -2.31 -5.04 4.11
C GLY A 9 -1.60 -5.49 2.85
N TYR A 10 -2.23 -5.24 1.71
CA TYR A 10 -1.77 -5.66 0.39
C TYR A 10 -1.94 -4.53 -0.64
N VAL A 11 -1.07 -4.52 -1.64
CA VAL A 11 -1.21 -3.67 -2.81
C VAL A 11 -1.99 -4.44 -3.88
N ARG A 12 -3.05 -3.85 -4.41
CA ARG A 12 -3.84 -4.36 -5.54
C ARG A 12 -3.60 -3.48 -6.75
N THR A 13 -3.15 -4.07 -7.84
CA THR A 13 -3.05 -3.38 -9.13
C THR A 13 -3.28 -4.38 -10.26
N ASN A 14 -3.80 -3.89 -11.39
CA ASN A 14 -3.93 -4.69 -12.60
C ASN A 14 -2.67 -4.62 -13.48
N LYS A 15 -1.60 -3.99 -12.99
CA LYS A 15 -0.31 -3.91 -13.66
C LYS A 15 0.55 -5.11 -13.36
N THR A 16 1.29 -5.56 -14.36
CA THR A 16 2.32 -6.57 -14.21
C THR A 16 3.54 -6.01 -13.47
N ASP A 17 4.34 -6.88 -12.87
CA ASP A 17 5.57 -6.49 -12.17
C ASP A 17 6.53 -5.67 -13.04
N GLU A 18 6.58 -5.95 -14.35
CA GLU A 18 7.43 -5.22 -15.29
C GLU A 18 6.90 -3.80 -15.55
N GLU A 19 5.58 -3.64 -15.70
CA GLU A 19 4.94 -2.32 -15.80
C GLU A 19 5.13 -1.49 -14.53
N VAL A 20 5.01 -2.12 -13.35
CA VAL A 20 5.28 -1.46 -12.06
C VAL A 20 6.74 -1.01 -11.98
N ARG A 21 7.67 -1.91 -12.33
CA ARG A 21 9.12 -1.65 -12.26
C ARG A 21 9.58 -0.56 -13.22
N SER A 22 8.99 -0.49 -14.40
CA SER A 22 9.40 0.45 -15.45
C SER A 22 8.75 1.82 -15.34
N SER A 23 7.79 2.02 -14.43
CA SER A 23 7.13 3.32 -14.26
C SER A 23 7.99 4.33 -13.49
N ILE A 24 8.09 5.55 -14.01
CA ILE A 24 8.77 6.69 -13.37
C ILE A 24 7.83 7.41 -12.38
N SER A 25 6.53 7.34 -12.59
CA SER A 25 5.53 8.10 -11.83
C SER A 25 4.59 7.22 -11.00
N GLY A 26 4.92 5.93 -10.89
CA GLY A 26 4.04 4.94 -10.25
C GLY A 26 2.94 4.46 -11.19
N VAL A 27 2.06 3.62 -10.66
CA VAL A 27 0.91 3.08 -11.39
C VAL A 27 -0.33 3.20 -10.53
N ASP A 28 -1.49 3.18 -11.17
CA ASP A 28 -2.76 3.09 -10.44
C ASP A 28 -2.83 1.79 -9.65
N GLY A 29 -3.29 1.90 -8.40
CA GLY A 29 -3.45 0.78 -7.49
C GLY A 29 -4.24 1.17 -6.26
N GLU A 30 -4.68 0.15 -5.53
CA GLU A 30 -5.44 0.26 -4.29
C GLU A 30 -4.64 -0.41 -3.16
N ILE A 31 -4.67 0.20 -1.97
CA ILE A 31 -4.08 -0.39 -0.77
C ILE A 31 -5.21 -0.98 0.07
N GLU A 32 -5.21 -2.30 0.20
CA GLU A 32 -6.17 -3.05 1.01
C GLU A 32 -5.57 -3.27 2.40
N ILE A 33 -6.08 -2.57 3.41
CA ILE A 33 -5.62 -2.69 4.81
C ILE A 33 -6.41 -3.78 5.53
N LEU A 34 -5.71 -4.64 6.28
CA LEU A 34 -6.37 -5.66 7.09
C LEU A 34 -7.18 -5.00 8.22
N GLU A 35 -8.34 -5.58 8.52
CA GLU A 35 -9.34 -4.98 9.42
C GLU A 35 -8.76 -4.65 10.80
N GLU A 36 -7.88 -5.48 11.35
CA GLU A 36 -7.24 -5.21 12.65
C GLU A 36 -6.39 -3.92 12.68
N TYR A 37 -6.02 -3.38 11.52
CA TYR A 37 -5.27 -2.14 11.37
C TYR A 37 -6.10 -0.97 10.81
N SER A 38 -7.39 -1.18 10.51
CA SER A 38 -8.26 -0.18 9.86
C SER A 38 -8.33 1.15 10.62
N ARG A 39 -8.33 1.10 11.96
CA ARG A 39 -8.32 2.30 12.82
C ARG A 39 -7.10 3.20 12.59
N GLY A 40 -5.99 2.67 12.08
CA GLY A 40 -4.81 3.46 11.73
C GLY A 40 -5.02 4.43 10.58
N LEU A 41 -6.12 4.32 9.83
CA LEU A 41 -6.46 5.19 8.70
C LEU A 41 -7.22 6.46 9.09
N VAL A 42 -7.62 6.62 10.36
CA VAL A 42 -8.40 7.81 10.78
C VAL A 42 -7.60 9.09 10.52
N GLY A 43 -8.15 9.99 9.69
CA GLY A 43 -7.52 11.27 9.32
C GLY A 43 -6.59 11.19 8.11
N ILE A 44 -6.42 10.01 7.49
CA ILE A 44 -5.59 9.86 6.29
C ILE A 44 -6.14 10.67 5.11
N GLU A 45 -7.44 10.91 5.09
CA GLU A 45 -8.16 11.70 4.09
C GLU A 45 -7.75 13.18 4.05
N GLU A 46 -7.10 13.69 5.10
CA GLU A 46 -6.60 15.07 5.14
C GLU A 46 -5.30 15.25 4.34
N PHE A 47 -4.72 14.16 3.81
CA PHE A 47 -3.45 14.16 3.08
C PHE A 47 -3.64 13.79 1.61
N SER A 48 -2.85 14.41 0.75
CA SER A 48 -2.82 14.09 -0.69
C SER A 48 -1.73 13.09 -1.06
N HIS A 49 -0.72 12.91 -0.21
CA HIS A 49 0.43 12.03 -0.42
C HIS A 49 0.82 11.40 0.93
N VAL A 50 1.07 10.09 0.93
CA VAL A 50 1.42 9.27 2.09
C VAL A 50 2.71 8.50 1.82
#